data_AF-A0A2V5J8N7-F1
#
_entry.id   AF-A0A2V5J8N7-F1
#
_cell.length_a   1.000
_cell.length_b   1.000
_cell.length_c   1.000
_cell.angle_alpha   90.00
_cell.angle_beta   90.00
_cell.angle_gamma   90.00
#
_symmetry.space_group_name_H-M   'P 1'
#
loop_
_entity.id
_entity.type
_entity.pdbx_description
1 polymer ?
#
loop_
_entity_poly.entity_id
_entity_poly.type
_entity_poly.pdbx_seq_one_letter_code
_entity_poly.pdbx_strand_id
1 'polypeptide(L)'
;MLFGLLLTLGVAVLSVALRSYQTTFAQKLGALGVLIASFLAVYFITGNAAWGVAGAASWLFLPWLEILTRIRTLRLPKEKRLRPKNPPSNSLFPALDEISREIENEGFAHVNDAGWDWEDYRQFFRLFYKTDDRAQAT
;
A
#
# COMPACT_ATOMS: atom_id res chain seq x y z
N MET A 1 1.75 40.24 18.85
CA MET A 1 1.40 39.46 17.64
C MET A 1 2.61 39.21 16.74
N LEU A 2 3.38 40.24 16.35
CA LEU A 2 4.55 40.09 15.46
C LEU A 2 5.60 39.07 15.98
N PHE A 3 5.95 39.13 17.27
CA PHE A 3 6.91 38.19 17.87
C PHE A 3 6.48 36.72 17.73
N GLY A 4 5.24 36.39 18.07
CA GLY A 4 4.73 35.01 17.98
C GLY A 4 4.71 34.50 16.54
N LEU A 5 4.40 35.37 15.58
CA LEU A 5 4.45 35.05 14.15
C LEU A 5 5.89 34.76 13.71
N LEU A 6 6.85 35.62 14.05
CA LEU A 6 8.26 35.44 13.70
C LEU A 6 8.86 34.19 14.33
N LEU A 7 8.52 33.91 15.60
CA LEU A 7 8.96 32.71 16.30
C LEU A 7 8.40 31.46 15.62
N THR A 8 7.10 31.44 15.31
CA THR A 8 6.45 30.32 14.62
C THR A 8 7.08 30.08 13.24
N LEU A 9 7.31 31.13 12.46
CA LEU A 9 7.99 31.04 11.17
C LEU A 9 9.43 30.54 11.31
N GLY A 10 10.19 31.04 12.29
CA GLY A 10 11.56 30.60 12.53
C GLY A 10 11.63 29.10 12.84
N VAL A 11 10.75 28.60 13.70
CA VAL A 11 10.66 27.17 14.00
C VAL A 11 10.23 26.38 12.76
N ALA A 12 9.25 26.87 11.99
CA ALA A 12 8.80 26.20 10.77
C ALA A 12 9.93 26.09 9.72
N VAL A 13 10.64 27.19 9.44
CA VAL A 13 11.77 27.23 8.49
C VAL A 13 12.90 26.33 8.97
N LEU A 14 13.26 26.39 10.26
CA LEU A 14 14.27 25.50 10.83
C LEU A 14 13.88 24.03 10.69
N SER A 15 12.60 23.70 10.90
CA SER A 15 12.09 22.34 10.76
C SER A 15 12.22 21.83 9.33
N VAL A 16 11.88 22.66 8.35
CA VAL A 16 12.05 22.34 6.92
C VAL A 16 13.52 22.17 6.58
N ALA A 17 14.39 23.07 7.06
CA ALA A 17 15.83 22.97 6.86
C ALA A 17 16.40 21.68 7.46
N LEU A 18 15.99 21.29 8.67
CA LEU A 18 16.42 20.03 9.30
C LEU A 18 16.00 18.80 8.49
N ARG A 19 14.86 18.85 7.78
CA ARG A 19 14.40 17.77 6.92
C ARG A 19 15.15 17.66 5.59
N SER A 20 15.91 18.67 5.17
CA SER A 20 16.71 18.59 3.93
C SER A 20 18.01 17.80 4.10
N TYR A 21 18.44 17.57 5.34
CA TYR A 21 19.58 16.71 5.64
C TYR A 21 19.24 15.22 5.46
N GLN A 22 20.25 14.43 5.08
CA GLN A 22 20.10 12.98 4.90
C GLN A 22 20.24 12.17 6.20
N THR A 23 20.61 12.81 7.31
CA THR A 23 20.77 12.10 8.59
C THR A 23 19.42 11.87 9.25
N THR A 24 19.17 10.63 9.69
CA THR A 24 17.90 10.25 10.35
C THR A 24 17.62 11.11 11.59
N PHE A 25 18.66 11.49 12.34
CA PHE A 25 18.52 12.34 13.51
C PHE A 25 18.00 13.75 13.16
N ALA A 26 18.58 14.40 12.14
CA ALA A 26 18.12 15.71 11.68
C ALA A 26 16.68 15.65 11.16
N GLN A 27 16.32 14.61 10.41
CA GLN A 27 14.96 14.42 9.92
C GLN A 27 13.94 14.24 11.05
N LYS A 28 14.29 13.49 12.11
CA LYS A 28 13.44 13.33 13.31
C LYS A 28 13.26 14.65 14.06
N LEU A 29 14.34 15.42 14.24
CA LEU A 29 14.26 16.76 14.84
C LEU A 29 13.40 17.70 13.99
N GLY A 30 13.54 17.65 12.67
CA GLY A 30 12.70 18.43 11.76
C GLY A 30 11.21 18.04 11.86
N ALA A 31 10.89 16.75 11.99
CA ALA A 31 9.52 16.31 12.23
C ALA A 31 8.96 16.81 13.58
N LEU A 32 9.76 16.75 14.65
CA LEU A 32 9.40 17.31 15.95
C LEU A 32 9.17 18.83 15.87
N GLY A 33 10.03 19.53 15.13
CA GLY A 33 9.89 20.95 14.89
C GLY A 33 8.58 21.33 14.18
N VAL A 34 8.10 20.52 13.23
CA VAL A 34 6.78 20.73 12.59
C VAL A 34 5.64 20.65 13.62
N LEU A 35 5.72 19.72 14.57
CA LEU A 35 4.73 19.62 15.66
C LEU A 35 4.77 20.86 16.56
N ILE A 36 5.96 21.33 16.92
CA ILE A 36 6.15 22.54 17.73
C ILE A 36 5.64 23.77 16.99
N ALA A 37 5.96 23.91 15.70
CA ALA A 37 5.47 25.02 14.86
C ALA A 37 3.93 25.02 14.79
N SER A 38 3.31 23.85 14.66
CA SER A 38 1.85 23.71 14.62
C SER A 38 1.20 24.06 15.96
N PHE A 39 1.82 23.62 17.07
CA PHE A 39 1.41 24.03 18.42
C PHE A 39 1.44 25.56 18.57
N LEU A 40 2.58 26.18 18.23
CA LEU A 40 2.80 27.62 18.39
C LEU A 40 1.84 28.43 17.51
N ALA A 41 1.62 28.02 16.26
CA ALA A 41 0.70 28.68 15.34
C ALA A 41 -0.71 28.77 15.94
N VAL A 42 -1.25 27.64 16.43
CA VAL A 42 -2.59 27.60 17.00
C VAL A 42 -2.65 28.28 18.37
N TYR A 43 -1.61 28.10 19.19
CA TYR A 43 -1.50 28.75 20.50
C TYR A 43 -1.52 30.28 20.38
N PHE A 44 -0.75 30.88 19.46
CA PHE A 44 -0.70 32.33 19.31
C PHE A 44 -1.98 32.93 18.69
N ILE A 45 -2.77 32.14 17.96
CA ILE A 45 -4.07 32.58 17.43
C ILE A 45 -5.15 32.49 18.52
N THR A 46 -5.17 31.40 19.29
CA THR A 46 -6.25 31.10 20.23
C THR A 46 -5.98 31.56 21.66
N GLY A 47 -4.71 31.78 22.03
CA GLY A 47 -4.27 32.03 23.40
C GLY A 47 -4.38 30.82 24.33
N ASN A 48 -4.74 29.64 23.80
CA ASN A 48 -5.04 28.45 24.60
C ASN A 48 -4.13 27.28 24.25
N ALA A 49 -3.39 26.78 25.25
CA ALA A 49 -2.48 25.66 25.10
C ALA A 49 -3.17 24.36 24.65
N ALA A 50 -4.42 24.12 25.07
CA ALA A 50 -5.18 22.93 24.67
C ALA A 50 -5.42 22.91 23.17
N TRP A 51 -5.76 24.06 22.58
CA TRP A 51 -5.90 24.19 21.13
C TRP A 51 -4.56 24.03 20.40
N GLY A 52 -3.48 24.54 20.99
CA GLY A 52 -2.11 24.27 20.52
C GLY A 52 -1.80 22.77 20.45
N VAL A 53 -2.08 22.03 21.54
CA VAL A 53 -1.87 20.57 21.61
C VAL A 53 -2.73 19.85 20.57
N ALA A 54 -4.01 20.22 20.43
CA ALA A 54 -4.88 19.65 19.41
C ALA A 54 -4.35 19.91 17.99
N GLY A 55 -3.84 21.11 17.73
CA GLY A 55 -3.22 21.49 16.46
C GLY A 55 -1.99 20.62 16.13
N ALA A 56 -1.11 20.39 17.11
CA ALA A 56 0.03 19.49 16.94
C ALA A 56 -0.40 18.02 16.78
N ALA A 57 -1.37 17.56 17.57
CA ALA A 57 -1.87 16.19 17.52
C ALA A 57 -2.58 15.86 16.20
N SER A 58 -3.07 16.86 15.47
CA SER A 58 -3.71 16.67 14.15
C SER A 58 -2.80 15.94 13.15
N TRP A 59 -1.48 16.10 13.27
CA TRP A 59 -0.50 15.39 12.43
C TRP A 59 -0.49 13.88 12.66
N LEU A 60 -0.93 13.39 13.82
CA LEU A 60 -1.06 11.94 14.07
C LEU A 60 -2.17 11.30 13.23
N PHE A 61 -3.08 12.09 12.66
CA PHE A 61 -4.14 11.62 11.78
C PHE A 61 -3.73 11.56 10.30
N LEU A 62 -2.56 12.07 9.91
CA LEU A 62 -2.07 11.96 8.52
C LEU A 62 -2.02 10.51 8.02
N PRO A 63 -1.49 9.52 8.79
CA PRO A 63 -1.52 8.12 8.36
C PRO A 63 -2.94 7.62 8.11
N TRP A 64 -3.92 8.08 8.90
CA TRP A 64 -5.32 7.70 8.73
C TRP A 64 -5.92 8.26 7.43
N LEU A 65 -5.59 9.51 7.08
CA LEU A 65 -6.00 10.12 5.81
C LEU A 65 -5.35 9.41 4.61
N GLU A 66 -4.09 9.00 4.73
CA GLU A 66 -3.41 8.21 3.71
C GLU A 66 -4.10 6.85 3.52
N ILE A 67 -4.46 6.17 4.61
CA ILE A 67 -5.17 4.88 4.54
C ILE A 67 -6.54 5.05 3.89
N LEU A 68 -7.33 6.05 4.30
CA LEU A 68 -8.67 6.30 3.74
C LEU A 68 -8.63 6.62 2.23
N THR A 69 -7.61 7.37 1.80
CA THR A 69 -7.44 7.70 0.37
C THR A 69 -6.86 6.53 -0.44
N ARG A 70 -5.93 5.76 0.13
CA ARG A 70 -5.30 4.58 -0.49
C ARG A 70 -6.22 3.37 -0.59
N ILE A 71 -7.13 3.15 0.36
CA ILE A 71 -8.13 2.06 0.26
C ILE A 71 -9.10 2.32 -0.90
N ARG A 72 -9.38 3.59 -1.22
CA ARG A 72 -10.26 3.94 -2.34
C ARG A 72 -9.70 3.51 -3.69
N THR A 73 -8.37 3.46 -3.84
CA THR A 73 -7.69 3.00 -5.04
C THR A 73 -7.47 1.49 -5.04
N LEU A 74 -7.28 0.86 -3.87
CA LEU A 74 -7.16 -0.60 -3.73
C LEU A 74 -8.50 -1.34 -3.66
N ARG A 75 -9.50 -0.93 -4.46
CA ARG A 75 -10.75 -1.68 -4.57
C ARG A 75 -10.48 -3.00 -5.29
N LEU A 76 -9.99 -3.99 -4.55
CA LEU A 76 -9.98 -5.40 -4.94
C LEU A 76 -11.39 -5.75 -5.42
N PRO A 77 -11.54 -6.41 -6.59
CA PRO A 77 -12.86 -6.80 -7.03
C PRO A 77 -13.48 -7.69 -5.97
N LYS A 78 -14.66 -7.27 -5.53
CA LYS A 78 -15.47 -7.97 -4.54
C LYS A 78 -15.84 -9.38 -5.01
N GLU A 79 -15.81 -9.61 -6.33
CA GLU A 79 -16.02 -10.92 -6.95
C GLU A 79 -14.75 -11.37 -7.71
N LYS A 80 -13.99 -12.30 -7.12
CA LYS A 80 -12.93 -13.04 -7.82
C LYS A 80 -13.53 -14.31 -8.44
N ARG A 81 -14.23 -14.16 -9.57
CA ARG A 81 -14.69 -15.32 -10.36
C ARG A 81 -13.61 -15.69 -11.36
N LEU A 82 -13.03 -16.89 -11.20
CA LEU A 82 -12.18 -17.49 -12.21
C LEU A 82 -12.99 -17.70 -13.49
N ARG A 83 -12.48 -17.20 -14.62
CA ARG A 83 -13.11 -17.38 -15.93
C ARG A 83 -12.28 -18.36 -16.76
N PRO A 84 -12.90 -19.17 -17.63
CA PRO A 84 -12.17 -19.94 -18.62
C PRO A 84 -11.21 -19.02 -19.39
N LYS A 85 -9.95 -19.41 -19.51
CA LYS A 85 -8.91 -18.59 -20.13
C LYS A 85 -7.95 -19.44 -20.94
N ASN A 86 -7.58 -18.96 -22.11
CA ASN A 86 -6.60 -19.65 -22.95
C ASN A 86 -5.19 -19.57 -22.34
N PRO A 87 -4.34 -20.56 -22.59
CA PRO A 87 -2.97 -20.55 -22.12
C PRO A 87 -2.18 -19.35 -22.67
N PRO A 88 -1.27 -18.78 -21.86
CA PRO A 88 -0.37 -17.74 -22.31
C PRO A 88 0.55 -18.26 -23.41
N SER A 89 1.06 -17.36 -24.26
CA SER A 89 2.02 -17.72 -25.29
C SER A 89 3.34 -18.20 -24.70
N ASN A 90 4.06 -19.03 -25.45
CA ASN A 90 5.40 -19.50 -25.08
C ASN A 90 6.38 -18.32 -24.84
N SER A 91 6.17 -17.17 -25.49
CA SER A 91 6.95 -15.96 -25.24
C SER A 91 6.70 -15.31 -23.86
N LEU A 92 5.49 -15.48 -23.30
CA LEU A 92 5.08 -14.88 -22.04
C LEU A 92 5.29 -15.83 -20.86
N PHE A 93 5.17 -17.15 -21.10
CA PHE A 93 5.49 -18.17 -20.11
C PHE A 93 6.16 -19.40 -20.76
N PRO A 94 7.49 -19.36 -20.96
CA PRO A 94 8.21 -20.39 -21.72
C PRO A 94 8.17 -21.79 -21.12
N ALA A 95 8.13 -21.88 -19.79
CA ALA A 95 8.19 -23.15 -19.06
C ALA A 95 6.82 -23.85 -18.94
N LEU A 96 5.73 -23.26 -19.45
CA LEU A 96 4.38 -23.79 -19.24
C LEU A 96 4.23 -25.22 -19.77
N ASP A 97 4.73 -25.50 -20.97
CA ASP A 97 4.59 -26.82 -21.60
C ASP A 97 5.46 -27.87 -20.92
N GLU A 98 6.66 -27.49 -20.47
CA GLU A 98 7.57 -28.39 -19.74
C GLU A 98 6.96 -28.80 -18.41
N ILE A 99 6.53 -27.82 -17.60
CA ILE A 99 5.87 -28.06 -16.31
C ILE A 99 4.59 -28.88 -16.49
N SER A 100 3.80 -28.58 -17.53
CA SER A 100 2.57 -29.34 -17.80
C SER A 100 2.85 -30.81 -18.09
N ARG A 101 3.90 -31.11 -18.87
CA ARG A 101 4.31 -32.50 -19.15
C ARG A 101 4.88 -33.19 -17.92
N GLU A 102 5.66 -32.50 -17.10
CA GLU A 102 6.18 -33.06 -15.85
C GLU A 102 5.04 -33.50 -14.93
N ILE A 103 4.02 -32.65 -14.76
CA ILE A 103 2.82 -32.95 -13.98
C ILE A 103 2.03 -34.13 -14.58
N GLU A 104 1.88 -34.18 -15.91
CA GLU A 104 1.21 -35.31 -16.58
C GLU A 104 1.98 -36.63 -16.42
N ASN A 105 3.32 -36.59 -16.46
CA ASN A 105 4.17 -37.75 -16.23
C ASN A 105 4.08 -38.27 -14.79
N GLU A 106 3.73 -37.42 -13.82
CA GLU A 106 3.43 -37.83 -12.44
C GLU A 106 2.03 -38.47 -12.27
N GLY A 107 1.27 -38.61 -13.36
CA GLY A 107 -0.04 -39.30 -13.38
C GLY A 107 -1.24 -38.38 -13.18
N PHE A 108 -1.06 -37.07 -13.30
CA PHE A 108 -2.16 -36.12 -13.31
C PHE A 108 -2.70 -35.90 -14.74
N ALA A 109 -4.02 -35.73 -14.88
CA ALA A 109 -4.66 -35.38 -16.14
C ALA A 109 -5.05 -33.89 -16.14
N HIS A 110 -4.85 -33.20 -17.26
CA HIS A 110 -5.34 -31.85 -17.47
C HIS A 110 -6.88 -31.81 -17.46
N VAL A 111 -7.46 -30.83 -16.75
CA VAL A 111 -8.93 -30.70 -16.61
C VAL A 111 -9.45 -29.39 -17.18
N ASN A 112 -8.83 -28.25 -16.84
CA ASN A 112 -9.34 -26.95 -17.24
C ASN A 112 -8.27 -25.86 -17.13
N ASP A 113 -8.41 -24.82 -17.95
CA ASP A 113 -7.60 -23.61 -17.89
C ASP A 113 -8.50 -22.43 -17.47
N ALA A 114 -8.11 -21.77 -16.38
CA ALA A 114 -8.86 -20.66 -15.81
C ALA A 114 -7.93 -19.48 -15.51
N GLY A 115 -8.49 -18.29 -15.40
CA GLY A 115 -7.69 -17.12 -15.09
C GLY A 115 -8.51 -15.96 -14.59
N TRP A 116 -7.77 -14.93 -14.18
CA TRP A 116 -8.34 -13.70 -13.72
C TRP A 116 -7.44 -12.54 -14.18
N ASP A 117 -8.06 -11.57 -14.83
CA ASP A 117 -7.42 -10.34 -15.28
C ASP A 117 -7.99 -9.17 -14.48
N TRP A 118 -7.12 -8.36 -13.90
CA TRP A 118 -7.47 -7.17 -13.15
C TRP A 118 -6.43 -6.07 -13.33
N GLU A 119 -6.84 -4.97 -13.98
CA GLU A 119 -5.95 -3.87 -14.35
C GLU A 119 -4.69 -4.44 -15.05
N ASP A 120 -3.50 -4.24 -14.47
CA ASP A 120 -2.24 -4.71 -15.02
C ASP A 120 -1.87 -6.15 -14.60
N TYR A 121 -2.66 -6.76 -13.70
CA TYR A 121 -2.42 -8.12 -13.22
C TYR A 121 -3.17 -9.13 -14.06
N ARG A 122 -2.43 -10.04 -14.68
CA ARG A 122 -2.98 -11.18 -15.43
C ARG A 122 -2.55 -12.47 -14.77
N GLN A 123 -3.52 -13.23 -14.30
CA GLN A 123 -3.32 -14.56 -13.70
C GLN A 123 -3.83 -15.64 -14.65
N PHE A 124 -3.12 -16.76 -14.65
CA PHE A 124 -3.46 -17.96 -15.39
C PHE A 124 -3.23 -19.16 -14.48
N PHE A 125 -4.21 -20.06 -14.45
CA PHE A 125 -4.22 -21.30 -13.69
C PHE A 125 -4.52 -22.43 -14.67
N ARG A 126 -3.65 -23.43 -14.70
CA ARG A 126 -3.91 -24.71 -15.36
C ARG A 126 -4.20 -25.75 -14.30
N LEU A 127 -5.40 -26.32 -14.36
CA LEU A 127 -5.92 -27.25 -13.37
C LEU A 127 -5.66 -28.68 -13.82
N PHE A 128 -5.01 -29.45 -12.95
CA PHE A 128 -4.73 -30.87 -13.13
C PHE A 128 -5.43 -31.67 -12.03
N TYR A 129 -5.75 -32.93 -12.33
CA TYR A 129 -6.40 -33.83 -11.40
C TYR A 129 -5.71 -35.19 -11.41
N LYS A 130 -5.50 -35.78 -10.22
CA LYS A 130 -4.89 -37.10 -10.12
C LYS A 130 -5.97 -38.17 -10.24
N THR A 131 -5.86 -39.01 -11.27
CA THR A 131 -6.90 -39.99 -11.63
C THR A 131 -7.16 -40.99 -10.50
N ASP A 132 -6.14 -41.31 -9.71
CA ASP A 132 -6.19 -42.31 -8.64
C ASP A 132 -6.82 -41.80 -7.33
N ASP A 133 -6.81 -40.48 -7.08
CA ASP A 133 -7.33 -39.86 -5.85
C ASP A 133 -8.80 -39.44 -6.00
N ARG A 134 -9.62 -40.33 -6.58
CA ARG A 134 -11.07 -40.13 -6.78
C ARG A 134 -11.83 -40.11 -5.45
N ALA A 135 -11.61 -39.09 -4.61
CA ALA A 135 -12.50 -38.74 -3.53
C ALA A 135 -13.75 -38.09 -4.16
N GLN A 136 -14.72 -38.92 -4.52
CA GLN A 136 -16.05 -38.48 -4.91
C GLN A 136 -16.63 -37.60 -3.80
N ALA A 137 -16.72 -36.29 -4.03
CA ALA A 137 -17.77 -35.50 -3.41
C ALA A 137 -19.06 -35.82 -4.19
N THR A 138 -19.82 -36.80 -3.71
CA THR A 138 -21.20 -37.07 -4.15
C THR A 138 -22.16 -36.28 -3.27
#